data_AF-A0AAW9IAD1-F1
#
_entry.id   AF-A0AAW9IAD1-F1
#
_cell.length_a   1.000
_cell.length_b   1.000
_cell.length_c   1.000
_cell.angle_alpha   90.00
_cell.angle_beta   90.00
_cell.angle_gamma   90.00
#
_symmetry.space_group_name_H-M   'P 1'
#
loop_
_entity.id
_entity.type
_entity.pdbx_description
1 polymer ?
#
loop_
_entity_poly.entity_id
_entity_poly.type
_entity_poly.pdbx_seq_one_letter_code
_entity_poly.pdbx_strand_id
1 'polypeptide(L)'
;MYKDIENRLGAKIQDIKVLKSGWAGEIISLKFKDNTQKYVIKTYNSSKNGLENIKQEWKGLNLLYNANYPVPRPIMSDFVNEKPY
;
A
#
# COMPACT_ATOMS: atom_id res chain seq x y z
N MET A 1 -7.38 8.54 -4.75
CA MET A 1 -6.49 7.37 -4.67
C MET A 1 -5.36 7.40 -5.70
N TYR A 2 -5.55 7.01 -6.97
CA TYR A 2 -4.41 6.86 -7.91
C TYR A 2 -3.57 8.13 -8.10
N LYS A 3 -4.21 9.30 -8.25
CA LYS A 3 -3.50 10.60 -8.28
C LYS A 3 -2.71 10.88 -7.01
N ASP A 4 -3.25 10.51 -5.84
CA ASP A 4 -2.56 10.69 -4.56
C ASP A 4 -1.32 9.78 -4.48
N ILE A 5 -1.44 8.55 -4.96
CA ILE A 5 -0.32 7.59 -5.05
C ILE A 5 0.76 8.10 -6.02
N GLU A 6 0.37 8.59 -7.20
CA GLU A 6 1.30 9.22 -8.15
C GLU A 6 2.05 10.39 -7.53
N ASN A 7 1.34 11.27 -6.82
CA ASN A 7 1.92 12.44 -6.17
C ASN A 7 2.89 12.04 -5.05
N ARG A 8 2.56 11.02 -4.24
CA ARG A 8 3.42 10.52 -3.16
C ARG A 8 4.69 9.85 -3.66
N LEU A 9 4.58 9.10 -4.75
CA LEU A 9 5.72 8.37 -5.33
C LEU A 9 6.46 9.19 -6.40
N GLY A 10 5.99 10.39 -6.72
CA GLY A 10 6.59 11.26 -7.73
C GLY A 10 6.63 10.66 -9.15
N ALA A 11 5.75 9.68 -9.43
CA ALA A 11 5.81 8.88 -10.65
C ALA A 11 4.41 8.64 -11.22
N LYS A 12 4.31 8.56 -12.55
CA LYS A 12 3.05 8.28 -13.24
C LYS A 12 2.75 6.80 -13.29
N ILE A 13 1.52 6.41 -13.01
CA ILE A 13 1.06 5.02 -13.11
C ILE A 13 0.93 4.68 -14.60
N GLN A 14 1.55 3.57 -15.01
CA GLN A 14 1.47 3.02 -16.36
C GLN A 14 0.39 1.93 -16.46
N ASP A 15 0.32 1.05 -15.47
CA ASP A 15 -0.58 -0.11 -15.48
C ASP A 15 -1.18 -0.35 -14.09
N ILE A 16 -2.45 -0.75 -14.08
CA ILE A 16 -3.25 -1.01 -12.88
C ILE A 16 -3.90 -2.37 -13.02
N LYS A 17 -3.64 -3.27 -12.08
CA LYS A 17 -4.28 -4.58 -12.01
C LYS A 17 -4.87 -4.83 -10.63
N VAL A 18 -6.19 -4.96 -10.57
CA VAL A 18 -6.87 -5.42 -9.35
C VAL A 18 -6.58 -6.92 -9.17
N LEU A 19 -5.93 -7.28 -8.08
CA LEU A 19 -5.59 -8.66 -7.73
C LEU A 19 -6.69 -9.33 -6.90
N LYS A 20 -7.31 -8.56 -6.01
CA LYS A 20 -8.41 -8.99 -5.15
C LYS A 20 -9.28 -7.78 -4.80
N SER A 21 -10.59 -7.97 -4.73
CA SER A 21 -11.55 -6.95 -4.31
C SER A 21 -12.59 -7.58 -3.38
N GLY A 22 -13.07 -6.82 -2.41
CA GLY A 22 -14.06 -7.27 -1.45
C GLY A 22 -14.49 -6.16 -0.49
N TRP A 23 -15.44 -6.48 0.41
CA TRP A 23 -16.03 -5.51 1.34
C TRP A 23 -15.02 -4.87 2.31
N ALA A 24 -13.88 -5.53 2.54
CA ALA A 24 -12.81 -5.03 3.41
C ALA A 24 -11.82 -4.10 2.69
N GLY A 25 -11.86 -4.03 1.35
CA GLY A 25 -10.92 -3.28 0.53
C GLY A 25 -10.42 -4.08 -0.68
N GLU A 26 -9.44 -3.51 -1.38
CA GLU A 26 -8.86 -4.04 -2.61
C GLU A 26 -7.35 -4.22 -2.48
N ILE A 27 -6.82 -5.17 -3.24
CA ILE A 27 -5.38 -5.36 -3.43
C ILE A 27 -5.10 -5.07 -4.90
N ILE A 28 -4.27 -4.07 -5.15
CA ILE A 28 -4.01 -3.53 -6.47
C ILE A 28 -2.51 -3.62 -6.75
N SER A 29 -2.14 -4.19 -7.89
CA SER A 29 -0.79 -4.12 -8.42
C SER A 29 -0.69 -2.88 -9.31
N LEU A 30 0.31 -2.04 -9.05
CA LEU A 30 0.64 -0.86 -9.85
C LEU A 30 2.02 -1.02 -10.48
N LYS A 31 2.13 -0.58 -11.73
CA LYS A 31 3.40 -0.35 -12.41
C LYS A 31 3.51 1.12 -12.74
N PHE A 32 4.65 1.74 -12.42
CA PHE A 32 4.91 3.14 -12.76
C PHE A 32 5.68 3.25 -14.08
N LYS A 33 5.49 4.36 -14.78
CA LYS A 33 6.28 4.74 -15.95
C LYS A 33 7.75 4.87 -15.54
N ASP A 34 8.65 4.37 -16.37
CA ASP A 34 10.10 4.42 -16.17
C ASP A 34 10.59 3.69 -14.89
N ASN A 35 9.73 2.85 -14.28
CA ASN A 35 10.07 2.01 -13.15
C ASN A 35 9.79 0.53 -13.46
N THR A 36 10.79 -0.34 -13.22
CA THR A 36 10.66 -1.78 -13.39
C THR A 36 10.05 -2.47 -12.16
N GLN A 37 10.02 -1.79 -11.02
CA GLN A 37 9.41 -2.28 -9.79
C GLN A 37 7.89 -2.24 -9.88
N LYS A 38 7.27 -3.34 -9.46
CA LYS A 38 5.82 -3.44 -9.26
C LYS A 38 5.52 -3.18 -7.79
N TYR A 39 4.49 -2.39 -7.54
CA TYR A 39 4.02 -2.06 -6.21
C TYR A 39 2.71 -2.76 -5.95
N VAL A 40 2.54 -3.27 -4.74
CA VAL A 40 1.26 -3.80 -4.27
C VAL A 40 0.69 -2.79 -3.29
N ILE A 41 -0.49 -2.26 -3.61
CA ILE A 41 -1.25 -1.34 -2.78
C ILE A 41 -2.40 -2.13 -2.17
N LYS A 42 -2.53 -2.05 -0.84
CA LYS A 42 -3.71 -2.52 -0.12
C LYS A 42 -4.55 -1.32 0.27
N THR A 43 -5.81 -1.35 -0.11
CA THR A 43 -6.82 -0.35 0.21
C THR A 43 -7.71 -0.88 1.34
N TYR A 44 -8.43 0.00 2.02
CA TYR A 44 -9.30 -0.37 3.13
C TYR A 44 -10.57 0.47 3.11
N ASN A 45 -11.67 -0.15 3.53
CA ASN A 45 -12.90 0.61 3.71
C ASN A 45 -12.73 1.68 4.82
N SER A 46 -13.54 2.73 4.79
CA SER A 46 -13.49 3.85 5.75
C SER A 46 -13.85 3.49 7.20
N SER A 47 -13.93 2.20 7.54
CA SER A 47 -14.15 1.77 8.91
C SER A 47 -12.94 2.13 9.80
N LYS A 48 -13.24 2.58 11.02
CA LYS A 48 -12.23 2.90 12.05
C LYS A 48 -11.24 1.74 12.28
N ASN A 49 -11.68 0.50 12.06
CA ASN A 49 -10.86 -0.72 12.22
C ASN A 49 -9.87 -0.93 11.06
N GLY A 50 -10.18 -0.45 9.85
CA GLY A 50 -9.32 -0.64 8.67
C GLY A 50 -7.95 0.01 8.81
N LEU A 51 -7.92 1.26 9.27
CA LEU A 51 -6.67 2.00 9.47
C LEU A 51 -5.80 1.39 10.58
N GLU A 52 -6.40 0.96 11.69
CA GLU A 52 -5.65 0.34 12.79
C GLU A 52 -5.06 -1.02 12.39
N ASN A 53 -5.82 -1.83 11.65
CA ASN A 53 -5.33 -3.10 11.12
C ASN A 53 -4.11 -2.92 10.21
N ILE A 54 -4.12 -1.92 9.32
CA ILE A 54 -2.97 -1.63 8.45
C ILE A 54 -1.77 -1.13 9.24
N LYS A 55 -1.98 -0.30 10.28
CA LYS A 55 -0.89 0.13 11.17
C LYS A 55 -0.23 -1.06 11.86
N GLN A 56 -1.02 -2.02 12.32
CA GLN A 56 -0.49 -3.23 12.95
C GLN A 56 0.22 -4.15 11.96
N GLU A 57 -0.35 -4.36 10.77
CA GLU A 57 0.29 -5.12 9.69
C GLU A 57 1.63 -4.48 9.29
N TRP A 58 1.65 -3.15 9.14
CA TRP A 58 2.87 -2.41 8.82
C TRP A 58 3.94 -2.57 9.89
N LYS A 59 3.58 -2.43 11.18
CA LYS A 59 4.52 -2.64 12.30
C LYS A 59 5.10 -4.05 12.28
N GLY A 60 4.26 -5.06 12.06
CA GLY A 60 4.69 -6.46 11.97
C GLY A 60 5.64 -6.71 10.81
N LEU A 61 5.29 -6.23 9.60
CA LEU A 61 6.14 -6.35 8.41
C LEU A 61 7.47 -5.63 8.59
N ASN A 62 7.47 -4.43 9.17
CA ASN A 62 8.69 -3.67 9.41
C ASN A 62 9.61 -4.38 10.42
N LEU A 63 9.03 -4.95 11.48
CA LEU A 63 9.78 -5.75 12.45
C LEU A 63 10.42 -6.98 11.80
N LEU A 64 9.65 -7.74 11.01
CA LEU A 64 10.15 -8.93 10.30
C LEU A 64 11.23 -8.57 9.27
N TYR A 65 11.01 -7.49 8.51
CA TYR A 65 11.99 -6.99 7.54
C TYR A 65 13.31 -6.61 8.22
N ASN A 66 13.25 -5.88 9.33
CA ASN A 66 14.45 -5.49 10.10
C ASN A 66 15.17 -6.69 10.73
N ALA A 67 14.46 -7.79 10.98
CA ALA A 67 15.03 -9.07 11.42
C ALA A 67 15.54 -9.94 10.26
N ASN A 68 15.64 -9.42 9.03
CA ASN A 68 16.08 -10.12 7.81
C ASN A 68 15.20 -11.33 7.42
N TYR A 69 13.92 -11.34 7.81
CA TYR A 69 12.97 -12.32 7.29
C TYR A 69 12.62 -12.01 5.82
N PRO A 70 12.26 -13.03 5.01
CA PRO A 70 11.90 -12.87 3.60
C PRO A 70 10.49 -12.31 3.44
N VAL A 71 10.27 -11.08 3.91
CA VAL A 71 9.01 -10.35 3.79
C VAL A 71 9.17 -9.14 2.87
N PRO A 72 8.09 -8.64 2.24
CA PRO A 72 8.14 -7.41 1.47
C PRO A 72 8.54 -6.23 2.34
N ARG A 73 9.42 -5.36 1.83
CA ARG A 73 9.72 -4.09 2.49
C ARG A 73 8.49 -3.19 2.48
N PRO A 74 7.96 -2.77 3.64
CA PRO A 74 6.85 -1.84 3.68
C PRO A 74 7.34 -0.42 3.37
N ILE A 75 6.51 0.38 2.68
CA ILE A 75 6.93 1.67 2.07
C ILE A 75 6.43 2.90 2.85
N MET A 76 5.30 2.82 3.56
CA MET A 76 4.70 3.98 4.26
C MET A 76 5.04 4.04 5.74
N SER A 77 5.64 5.13 6.23
CA SER A 77 5.92 5.31 7.66
C SER A 77 5.01 6.33 8.38
N ASP A 78 4.26 7.14 7.64
CA ASP A 78 3.39 8.18 8.19
C ASP A 78 1.92 7.85 7.95
N PHE A 79 1.18 7.66 9.05
CA PHE A 79 -0.26 7.36 9.04
C PHE A 79 -1.13 8.55 9.47
N VAL A 80 -0.54 9.71 9.79
CA VAL A 80 -1.24 10.84 10.41
C VAL A 80 -2.26 11.47 9.46
N ASN A 81 -1.96 11.49 8.16
CA ASN A 81 -2.79 12.13 7.13
C ASN A 81 -3.32 11.13 6.08
N GLU A 82 -3.46 9.85 6.46
CA GLU A 82 -3.97 8.84 5.54
C GLU A 82 -5.47 9.01 5.30
N LYS A 83 -5.82 9.15 4.03
CA LYS A 83 -7.21 9.16 3.62
C LYS A 83 -7.67 7.71 3.42
N PRO A 84 -8.90 7.38 3.83
CA PRO A 84 -9.48 6.11 3.45
C PRO A 84 -9.68 6.07 1.93
N TYR A 85 -9.21 5.00 1.33
CA TYR A 85 -9.47 4.61 -0.05
C TYR A 85 -9.33 3.10 -0.15
#